data_AF-A0AA46C8P4-F1
#
_entry.id   AF-A0AA46C8P4-F1
#
_cell.length_a   1.000
_cell.length_b   1.000
_cell.length_c   1.000
_cell.angle_alpha   90.00
_cell.angle_beta   90.00
_cell.angle_gamma   90.00
#
_symmetry.space_group_name_H-M   'P 1'
#
loop_
_entity.id
_entity.type
_entity.pdbx_description
1 polymer ?
#
loop_
_entity_poly.entity_id
_entity_poly.type
_entity_poly.pdbx_seq_one_letter_code
_entity_poly.pdbx_strand_id
1 'polypeptide(L)'
;MSWLHEIEGQPIVPRVIGADLSPYPYISGYGLVQRIARFALPTGGELAALGLKNRKGLDVLLATQRAGKTRSTLLGALGLDATSVSNYWTPDTWSPMDCPELFNRHSRPLRQCWECACHGYHCALFQLPSVRRCPWHGSPLTCTCPSCGATQFARFNEKDQLGICRCGYTAADARIALAEMRTFPAVQCAAWTEDYLAWATRERRHRVISVPESNQRWDEAFATLAALPTMLQSTESAPTTAQLMCFEGAGPDPAPDALWGWSLLGGSQTFRSAPLPRFAFQALAKVTQSVLKNCGCNDDVVAFDGSLNRDPAYETDATPKSGYILIAPYGLSENGHAWLNLNVIDKEVTTACGMALSLTACRLIGPPDTHMSPQASIGRSLGQVVGRRHIVDAMMASLCRGYAQGLTLVLQPSWSGEQLKPLRLEVPLIELTICSGGLDRVRIAWAPSSAIQRSSTPQEHAAPMPTKKSKSIKRKSRARRVIPR
;
A
#
# COMPACT_ATOMS: atom_id res chain seq x y z
N MET A 1 -16.57 24.10 3.89
CA MET A 1 -16.83 24.40 5.32
C MET A 1 -15.54 24.95 5.89
N SER A 2 -15.58 26.09 6.56
CA SER A 2 -14.36 26.77 7.02
C SER A 2 -13.80 26.09 8.27
N TRP A 3 -12.47 26.02 8.41
CA TRP A 3 -11.81 25.53 9.64
C TRP A 3 -12.35 26.16 10.93
N LEU A 4 -12.74 27.43 10.89
CA LEU A 4 -13.32 28.12 12.06
C LEU A 4 -14.64 27.50 12.53
N HIS A 5 -15.44 26.97 11.60
CA HIS A 5 -16.68 26.25 11.92
C HIS A 5 -16.40 24.83 12.46
N GLU A 6 -15.32 24.20 12.02
CA GLU A 6 -14.89 22.87 12.51
C GLU A 6 -14.40 22.89 13.97
N ILE A 7 -14.03 24.07 14.46
CA ILE A 7 -13.65 24.35 15.85
C ILE A 7 -14.70 25.20 16.58
N GLU A 8 -15.91 25.40 16.03
CA GLU A 8 -17.04 25.97 16.78
C GLU A 8 -17.41 24.97 17.87
N GLY A 9 -17.16 25.35 19.12
CA GLY A 9 -17.06 24.41 20.24
C GLY A 9 -15.63 24.21 20.75
N GLN A 10 -14.72 25.17 20.49
CA GLN A 10 -13.41 25.36 21.15
C GLN A 10 -13.37 24.64 22.50
N PRO A 11 -12.26 23.96 22.85
CA PRO A 11 -12.17 23.31 24.15
C PRO A 11 -12.62 24.29 25.24
N ILE A 12 -13.63 23.89 26.02
CA ILE A 12 -14.43 24.77 26.91
C ILE A 12 -13.55 25.68 27.78
N VAL A 13 -12.31 25.28 28.03
CA VAL A 13 -11.16 26.13 28.39
C VAL A 13 -9.91 25.42 27.86
N PRO A 14 -8.88 26.07 27.28
CA PRO A 14 -7.58 25.41 27.09
C PRO A 14 -6.93 25.25 28.48
N ARG A 15 -7.32 24.22 29.24
CA ARG A 15 -6.71 23.87 30.54
C ARG A 15 -5.24 23.44 30.39
N VAL A 16 -4.79 23.18 29.17
CA VAL A 16 -3.45 22.69 28.86
C VAL A 16 -2.74 23.68 27.93
N ILE A 17 -1.60 24.21 28.40
CA ILE A 17 -0.76 25.13 27.62
C ILE A 17 -0.32 24.43 26.32
N GLY A 18 -0.51 25.11 25.19
CA GLY A 18 -0.18 24.58 23.86
C GLY A 18 -1.31 23.84 23.15
N ALA A 19 -2.46 23.64 23.80
CA ALA A 19 -3.63 22.99 23.20
C ALA A 19 -4.51 23.93 22.35
N ASP A 20 -4.17 25.22 22.24
CA ASP A 20 -4.91 26.18 21.42
C ASP A 20 -4.81 25.83 19.91
N LEU A 21 -5.98 25.65 19.29
CA LEU A 21 -6.15 25.29 17.88
C LEU A 21 -6.33 26.52 16.99
N SER A 22 -6.75 27.66 17.54
CA SER A 22 -7.14 28.85 16.77
C SER A 22 -6.07 29.37 15.80
N PRO A 23 -4.75 29.36 16.14
CA PRO A 23 -3.72 29.88 15.24
C PRO A 23 -3.27 28.86 14.18
N TYR A 24 -3.71 27.60 14.28
CA TYR A 24 -3.12 26.47 13.58
C TYR A 24 -4.18 25.64 12.84
N PRO A 25 -4.63 26.10 11.65
CA PRO A 25 -5.57 25.38 10.81
C PRO A 25 -5.14 23.95 10.53
N TYR A 26 -6.04 22.99 10.70
CA TYR A 26 -5.82 21.57 10.38
C TYR A 26 -4.59 20.96 11.06
N ILE A 27 -4.26 21.41 12.27
CA ILE A 27 -3.20 20.81 13.07
C ILE A 27 -3.51 19.33 13.32
N SER A 28 -2.52 18.48 13.06
CA SER A 28 -2.60 17.04 13.34
C SER A 28 -2.56 16.76 14.83
N GLY A 29 -3.05 15.59 15.25
CA GLY A 29 -2.92 15.15 16.64
C GLY A 29 -1.46 15.09 17.12
N TYR A 30 -0.51 14.67 16.26
CA TYR A 30 0.91 14.75 16.57
C TYR A 30 1.38 16.20 16.84
N GLY A 31 1.04 17.15 15.97
CA GLY A 31 1.40 18.56 16.13
C GLY A 31 0.86 19.13 17.44
N LEU A 32 -0.40 18.82 17.76
CA LEU A 32 -1.03 19.23 19.02
C LEU A 32 -0.30 18.66 20.25
N VAL A 33 0.02 17.37 20.25
CA VAL A 33 0.77 16.73 21.33
C VAL A 33 2.19 17.30 21.43
N GLN A 34 2.85 17.59 20.31
CA GLN A 34 4.19 18.20 20.30
C GLN A 34 4.17 19.58 20.97
N ARG A 35 3.15 20.40 20.71
CA ARG A 35 3.00 21.71 21.36
C ARG A 35 2.79 21.58 22.86
N ILE A 36 1.86 20.72 23.28
CA ILE A 36 1.63 20.44 24.70
C ILE A 36 2.92 19.96 25.38
N ALA A 37 3.60 18.98 24.78
CA ALA A 37 4.85 18.44 25.31
C ALA A 37 5.96 19.52 25.42
N ARG A 38 5.97 20.50 24.52
CA ARG A 38 6.97 21.58 24.51
C ARG A 38 6.67 22.72 25.46
N PHE A 39 5.40 23.07 25.67
CA PHE A 39 5.05 24.27 26.44
C PHE A 39 4.58 23.95 27.85
N ALA A 40 3.86 22.84 28.05
CA ALA A 40 3.40 22.42 29.37
C ALA A 40 4.44 21.57 30.10
N LEU A 41 5.41 20.97 29.38
CA LEU A 41 6.42 20.05 29.92
C LEU A 41 5.82 18.98 30.86
N PRO A 42 4.80 18.23 30.38
CA PRO A 42 4.04 17.33 31.23
C PRO A 42 4.92 16.21 31.79
N THR A 43 4.70 15.89 33.06
CA THR A 43 5.23 14.69 33.72
C THR A 43 4.67 13.42 33.07
N GLY A 44 5.31 12.27 33.33
CA GLY A 44 4.82 10.98 32.84
C GLY A 44 3.38 10.64 33.27
N GLY A 45 2.96 11.10 34.45
CA GLY A 45 1.58 10.96 34.94
C GLY A 45 0.57 11.78 34.13
N GLU A 46 0.93 13.02 33.79
CA GLU A 46 0.09 13.91 32.96
C GLU A 46 0.01 13.41 31.51
N LEU A 47 1.12 12.91 30.94
CA LEU A 47 1.09 12.23 29.64
C LEU A 47 0.17 11.00 29.66
N ALA A 48 0.19 10.22 30.75
CA ALA A 48 -0.71 9.07 30.90
C ALA A 48 -2.18 9.49 31.01
N ALA A 49 -2.47 10.63 31.65
CA ALA A 49 -3.82 11.21 31.70
C ALA A 49 -4.32 11.65 30.32
N LEU A 50 -3.43 12.09 29.44
CA LEU A 50 -3.72 12.35 28.02
C LEU A 50 -3.84 11.06 27.17
N GLY A 51 -3.74 9.88 27.78
CA GLY A 51 -3.78 8.58 27.09
C GLY A 51 -2.46 8.19 26.39
N LEU A 52 -1.41 8.99 26.56
CA LEU A 52 -0.08 8.80 26.00
C LEU A 52 0.81 8.13 27.03
N LYS A 53 0.59 6.83 27.26
CA LYS A 53 1.51 6.05 28.11
C LYS A 53 2.84 5.97 27.40
N ASN A 54 3.90 6.40 28.07
CA ASN A 54 5.27 6.26 27.62
C ASN A 54 5.70 4.78 27.61
N ARG A 55 5.23 4.03 26.61
CA ARG A 55 5.81 2.75 26.23
C ARG A 55 6.99 3.11 25.32
N LYS A 56 8.20 2.64 25.66
CA LYS A 56 9.38 2.80 24.80
C LYS A 56 9.01 2.57 23.34
N GLY A 57 9.16 3.60 22.51
CA GLY A 57 8.86 3.51 21.08
C GLY A 57 7.41 3.75 20.65
N LEU A 58 6.53 4.30 21.52
CA LEU A 58 5.21 4.77 21.08
C LEU A 58 5.37 5.79 19.96
N ASP A 59 4.78 5.47 18.80
CA ASP A 59 4.67 6.37 17.66
C ASP A 59 3.42 7.23 17.84
N VAL A 60 3.61 8.46 18.31
CA VAL A 60 2.56 9.44 18.61
C VAL A 60 1.79 9.82 17.36
N LEU A 61 2.44 9.84 16.19
CA LEU A 61 1.76 10.08 14.92
C LEU A 61 0.74 8.98 14.65
N LEU A 62 1.15 7.71 14.67
CA LEU A 62 0.21 6.60 14.51
C LEU A 62 -0.86 6.54 15.61
N ALA A 63 -0.48 6.80 16.87
CA ALA A 63 -1.38 6.72 18.01
C ALA A 63 -2.50 7.78 17.97
N THR A 64 -2.24 8.93 17.34
CA THR A 64 -3.23 9.99 17.14
C THR A 64 -3.98 9.88 15.82
N GLN A 65 -3.40 9.23 14.81
CA GLN A 65 -4.05 8.95 13.53
C GLN A 65 -5.13 7.88 13.65
N ARG A 66 -4.81 6.74 14.27
CA ARG A 66 -5.73 5.59 14.33
C ARG A 66 -6.89 5.84 15.29
N ALA A 67 -8.09 5.45 14.87
CA ALA A 67 -9.22 5.36 15.79
C ALA A 67 -8.90 4.33 16.87
N GLY A 68 -9.09 4.70 18.14
CA GLY A 68 -8.78 3.82 19.25
C GLY A 68 -8.66 4.56 20.58
N LYS A 69 -8.41 3.80 21.64
CA LYS A 69 -8.43 4.30 23.02
C LYS A 69 -7.52 5.51 23.23
N THR A 70 -6.31 5.51 22.70
CA THR A 70 -5.36 6.63 22.88
C THR A 70 -5.90 7.93 22.28
N ARG A 71 -6.39 7.90 21.03
CA ARG A 71 -7.00 9.06 20.38
C ARG A 71 -8.24 9.54 21.12
N SER A 72 -9.15 8.64 21.51
CA SER A 72 -10.36 8.99 22.26
C SER A 72 -10.04 9.58 23.64
N THR A 73 -9.06 9.04 24.37
CA THR A 73 -8.62 9.61 25.66
C THR A 73 -8.00 11.00 25.48
N LEU A 74 -7.19 11.20 24.43
CA LEU A 74 -6.61 12.50 24.12
C LEU A 74 -7.70 13.54 23.82
N LEU A 75 -8.68 13.19 22.99
CA LEU A 75 -9.79 14.09 22.64
C LEU A 75 -10.61 14.47 23.87
N GLY A 76 -10.99 13.50 24.71
CA GLY A 76 -11.76 13.78 25.92
C GLY A 76 -10.99 14.55 26.98
N ALA A 77 -9.69 14.27 27.16
CA ALA A 77 -8.85 15.03 28.08
C ALA A 77 -8.69 16.50 27.63
N LEU A 78 -8.74 16.76 26.33
CA LEU A 78 -8.68 18.11 25.76
C LEU A 78 -10.06 18.74 25.54
N GLY A 79 -11.16 18.03 25.80
CA GLY A 79 -12.52 18.54 25.54
C GLY A 79 -12.84 18.70 24.04
N LEU A 80 -12.23 17.89 23.18
CA LEU A 80 -12.37 17.95 21.72
C LEU A 80 -13.31 16.88 21.15
N ASP A 81 -13.94 16.06 22.00
CA ASP A 81 -14.81 14.94 21.58
C ASP A 81 -16.02 15.39 20.73
N ALA A 82 -16.52 16.60 20.98
CA ALA A 82 -17.65 17.17 20.24
C ALA A 82 -17.24 17.86 18.93
N THR A 83 -15.94 17.98 18.65
CA THR A 83 -15.41 18.66 17.45
C THR A 83 -15.10 17.65 16.35
N SER A 84 -15.03 18.13 15.11
CA SER A 84 -14.64 17.33 13.95
C SER A 84 -13.11 17.27 13.73
N VAL A 85 -12.33 17.97 14.56
CA VAL A 85 -10.87 18.17 14.37
C VAL A 85 -10.13 16.88 14.10
N SER A 86 -10.54 15.81 14.80
CA SER A 86 -9.88 14.52 14.72
C SER A 86 -10.03 13.86 13.36
N ASN A 87 -11.07 14.18 12.60
CA ASN A 87 -11.27 13.67 11.23
C ASN A 87 -10.08 14.04 10.34
N TYR A 88 -9.43 15.17 10.59
CA TYR A 88 -8.27 15.65 9.84
C TYR A 88 -6.94 15.06 10.33
N TRP A 89 -6.93 14.23 11.37
CA TRP A 89 -5.70 13.61 11.85
C TRP A 89 -5.30 12.39 11.03
N THR A 90 -6.25 11.70 10.41
CA THR A 90 -6.01 10.48 9.62
C THR A 90 -5.59 10.82 8.18
N PRO A 91 -4.49 10.27 7.64
CA PRO A 91 -4.07 10.50 6.25
C PRO A 91 -5.12 10.11 5.20
N ASP A 92 -5.99 9.14 5.49
CA ASP A 92 -7.09 8.72 4.60
C ASP A 92 -8.02 9.89 4.24
N THR A 93 -8.28 10.79 5.20
CA THR A 93 -9.09 12.01 4.99
C THR A 93 -8.45 12.96 3.98
N TRP A 94 -7.14 12.87 3.79
CA TRP A 94 -6.38 13.71 2.86
C TRP A 94 -6.17 13.04 1.51
N SER A 95 -6.25 11.72 1.43
CA SER A 95 -6.01 10.97 0.19
C SER A 95 -7.06 11.30 -0.88
N PRO A 96 -6.70 11.62 -2.13
CA PRO A 96 -7.68 11.82 -3.21
C PRO A 96 -8.27 10.48 -3.72
N MET A 97 -7.92 9.36 -3.10
CA MET A 97 -8.36 8.02 -3.49
C MET A 97 -8.86 7.27 -2.25
N ASP A 98 -9.85 6.40 -2.45
CA ASP A 98 -10.33 5.48 -1.44
C ASP A 98 -9.28 4.35 -1.26
N CYS A 99 -8.57 4.39 -0.13
CA CYS A 99 -7.40 3.57 0.16
C CYS A 99 -7.39 3.08 1.62
N PRO A 100 -8.43 2.37 2.07
CA PRO A 100 -8.62 2.07 3.48
C PRO A 100 -7.41 1.33 4.05
N GLU A 101 -6.97 1.78 5.23
CA GLU A 101 -5.85 1.23 6.00
C GLU A 101 -4.46 1.33 5.34
N LEU A 102 -4.32 1.86 4.13
CA LEU A 102 -3.04 1.91 3.41
C LEU A 102 -1.96 2.63 4.25
N PHE A 103 -2.31 3.79 4.80
CA PHE A 103 -1.41 4.59 5.63
C PHE A 103 -1.18 4.02 7.03
N ASN A 104 -2.01 3.05 7.46
CA ASN A 104 -1.91 2.42 8.76
C ASN A 104 -1.09 1.12 8.74
N ARG A 105 -0.67 0.59 7.58
CA ARG A 105 0.02 -0.71 7.49
C ARG A 105 1.33 -0.78 8.26
N HIS A 106 2.08 0.32 8.34
CA HIS A 106 3.37 0.37 9.03
C HIS A 106 3.68 1.76 9.61
N SER A 107 4.64 1.82 10.55
CA SER A 107 5.19 3.10 11.04
C SER A 107 5.97 3.78 9.92
N ARG A 108 5.69 5.06 9.71
CA ARG A 108 6.30 5.89 8.67
C ARG A 108 7.18 6.95 9.32
N PRO A 109 8.30 7.32 8.68
CA PRO A 109 9.08 8.47 9.12
C PRO A 109 8.21 9.72 9.21
N LEU A 110 8.47 10.55 10.21
CA LEU A 110 7.78 11.83 10.36
C LEU A 110 8.23 12.78 9.25
N ARG A 111 7.40 12.92 8.21
CA ARG A 111 7.58 13.96 7.18
C ARG A 111 7.08 15.30 7.68
N GLN A 112 7.91 16.33 7.62
CA GLN A 112 7.55 17.67 8.09
C GLN A 112 8.26 18.78 7.31
N CYS A 113 7.71 19.98 7.42
CA CYS A 113 8.37 21.22 7.04
C CYS A 113 9.07 21.79 8.28
N TRP A 114 10.36 22.12 8.19
CA TRP A 114 11.11 22.63 9.34
C TRP A 114 10.61 23.99 9.82
N GLU A 115 10.21 24.87 8.91
CA GLU A 115 9.60 26.17 9.25
C GLU A 115 8.30 25.99 10.02
N CYS A 116 7.38 25.13 9.54
CA CYS A 116 6.19 24.77 10.32
C CYS A 116 6.53 24.22 11.70
N ALA A 117 7.48 23.30 11.75
CA ALA A 117 7.83 22.60 12.96
C ALA A 117 8.44 23.54 14.01
N CYS A 118 9.12 24.62 13.60
CA CYS A 118 9.58 25.69 14.49
C CYS A 118 8.45 26.35 15.27
N HIS A 119 7.28 26.55 14.65
CA HIS A 119 6.06 27.02 15.32
C HIS A 119 5.32 25.91 16.09
N GLY A 120 5.89 24.71 16.19
CA GLY A 120 5.23 23.53 16.76
C GLY A 120 4.05 23.04 15.91
N TYR A 121 4.03 23.37 14.61
CA TYR A 121 2.95 22.97 13.72
C TYR A 121 3.31 21.73 12.90
N HIS A 122 2.36 20.80 12.81
CA HIS A 122 2.40 19.69 11.86
C HIS A 122 0.99 19.38 11.34
N CYS A 123 0.86 19.20 10.03
CA CYS A 123 -0.38 18.79 9.37
C CYS A 123 -0.30 17.33 8.92
N ALA A 124 -1.39 16.57 9.05
CA ALA A 124 -1.42 15.17 8.60
C ALA A 124 -1.29 15.03 7.07
N LEU A 125 -1.66 16.07 6.31
CA LEU A 125 -1.38 16.21 4.87
C LEU A 125 0.10 15.90 4.54
N PHE A 126 1.04 16.29 5.40
CA PHE A 126 2.46 16.10 5.16
C PHE A 126 2.88 14.63 5.08
N GLN A 127 2.03 13.71 5.56
CA GLN A 127 2.27 12.28 5.46
C GLN A 127 1.88 11.71 4.09
N LEU A 128 1.20 12.47 3.22
CA LEU A 128 0.87 12.00 1.87
C LEU A 128 2.09 12.04 0.94
N PRO A 129 2.47 10.91 0.30
CA PRO A 129 3.61 10.88 -0.63
C PRO A 129 3.51 11.85 -1.82
N SER A 130 2.29 12.14 -2.29
CA SER A 130 2.04 13.09 -3.38
C SER A 130 2.34 14.54 -2.99
N VAL A 131 2.26 14.88 -1.71
CA VAL A 131 2.60 16.21 -1.21
C VAL A 131 4.09 16.22 -0.87
N ARG A 132 4.91 16.78 -1.76
CA ARG A 132 6.38 16.79 -1.64
C ARG A 132 6.93 18.06 -0.98
N ARG A 133 6.17 19.14 -1.01
CA ARG A 133 6.56 20.47 -0.50
C ARG A 133 5.46 21.01 0.40
N CYS A 134 5.85 21.85 1.35
CA CYS A 134 4.92 22.57 2.19
C CYS A 134 4.11 23.54 1.33
N PRO A 135 2.77 23.48 1.33
CA PRO A 135 1.97 24.33 0.45
C PRO A 135 2.06 25.83 0.75
N TRP A 136 2.38 26.19 1.99
CA TRP A 136 2.44 27.60 2.41
C TRP A 136 3.85 28.15 2.57
N HIS A 137 4.84 27.35 2.97
CA HIS A 137 6.25 27.80 3.00
C HIS A 137 7.01 27.51 1.69
N GLY A 138 6.48 26.62 0.83
CA GLY A 138 7.18 26.16 -0.37
C GLY A 138 8.37 25.23 -0.09
N SER A 139 8.82 25.05 1.15
CA SER A 139 9.98 24.21 1.48
C SER A 139 9.74 22.70 1.30
N PRO A 140 10.76 21.90 0.91
CA PRO A 140 10.64 20.44 0.80
C PRO A 140 10.20 19.78 2.11
N LEU A 141 9.26 18.84 2.02
CA LEU A 141 8.88 17.99 3.15
C LEU A 141 9.88 16.85 3.29
N THR A 142 10.61 16.84 4.39
CA THR A 142 11.67 15.86 4.66
C THR A 142 11.38 15.10 5.94
N CYS A 143 12.03 13.95 6.10
CA CYS A 143 11.97 13.16 7.32
C CYS A 143 13.35 12.96 7.96
N THR A 144 14.38 13.67 7.49
CA THR A 144 15.77 13.53 7.95
C THR A 144 16.17 14.74 8.78
N CYS A 145 16.84 14.53 9.91
CA CYS A 145 17.32 15.63 10.76
C CYS A 145 18.20 16.59 9.96
N PRO A 146 17.97 17.91 10.00
CA PRO A 146 18.82 18.87 9.29
C PRO A 146 20.24 18.96 9.89
N SER A 147 20.42 18.56 11.15
CA SER A 147 21.72 18.58 11.81
C SER A 147 22.57 17.33 11.55
N CYS A 148 21.97 16.13 11.57
CA CYS A 148 22.73 14.87 11.50
C CYS A 148 22.27 13.88 10.41
N GLY A 149 21.27 14.24 9.60
CA GLY A 149 20.74 13.39 8.52
C GLY A 149 19.88 12.19 8.98
N ALA A 150 19.82 11.89 10.28
CA ALA A 150 19.07 10.73 10.78
C ALA A 150 17.56 10.84 10.53
N THR A 151 16.95 9.75 10.06
CA THR A 151 15.49 9.65 9.87
C THR A 151 14.74 9.85 11.20
N GLN A 152 13.78 10.76 11.18
CA GLN A 152 12.93 11.14 12.30
C GLN A 152 11.67 10.30 12.36
N PHE A 153 11.24 10.01 13.59
CA PHE A 153 9.97 9.39 13.89
C PHE A 153 9.28 10.19 14.99
N ALA A 154 7.95 10.17 15.03
CA ALA A 154 7.14 10.86 16.03
C ALA A 154 7.13 10.11 17.38
N ARG A 155 8.30 9.90 17.98
CA ARG A 155 8.48 9.07 19.19
C ARG A 155 9.06 9.89 20.34
N PHE A 156 8.74 9.46 21.56
CA PHE A 156 9.46 9.89 22.75
C PHE A 156 10.86 9.27 22.78
N ASN A 157 11.86 10.06 23.18
CA ASN A 157 13.20 9.55 23.45
C ASN A 157 13.28 8.88 24.85
N GLU A 158 14.46 8.44 25.25
CA GLU A 158 14.68 7.79 26.56
C GLU A 158 14.51 8.72 27.76
N LYS A 159 14.44 10.05 27.53
CA LYS A 159 14.21 11.09 28.53
C LYS A 159 12.77 11.63 28.48
N ASP A 160 11.87 10.91 27.82
CA ASP A 160 10.45 11.23 27.69
C ASP A 160 10.18 12.52 26.92
N GLN A 161 11.11 12.91 26.03
CA GLN A 161 10.98 14.10 25.22
C GLN A 161 10.52 13.73 23.80
N LEU A 162 9.43 14.34 23.36
CA LEU A 162 8.86 14.12 22.04
C LEU A 162 9.56 14.97 20.97
N GLY A 163 9.84 14.36 19.82
CA GLY A 163 10.33 15.09 18.64
C GLY A 163 11.76 15.61 18.77
N ILE A 164 12.57 14.97 19.63
CA ILE A 164 14.01 15.26 19.75
C ILE A 164 14.81 14.18 19.02
N CYS A 165 15.67 14.62 18.12
CA CYS A 165 16.59 13.73 17.43
C CYS A 165 17.66 13.19 18.40
N ARG A 166 18.25 12.04 18.07
CA ARG A 166 19.38 11.45 18.81
C ARG A 166 20.59 12.38 18.94
N CYS A 167 20.78 13.31 18.00
CA CYS A 167 21.83 14.34 18.09
C CYS A 167 21.46 15.53 19.00
N GLY A 168 20.28 15.53 19.62
CA GLY A 168 19.77 16.63 20.44
C GLY A 168 19.00 17.69 19.66
N TYR A 169 19.02 17.68 18.32
CA TYR A 169 18.24 18.62 17.52
C TYR A 169 16.74 18.53 17.81
N THR A 170 16.10 19.69 17.93
CA THR A 170 14.66 19.84 18.03
C THR A 170 14.17 20.80 16.96
N ALA A 171 13.11 20.41 16.27
CA ALA A 171 12.45 21.29 15.31
C ALA A 171 11.62 22.38 16.00
N ALA A 172 10.85 22.00 17.02
CA ALA A 172 9.98 22.92 17.74
C ALA A 172 10.78 23.83 18.66
N ASP A 173 10.61 25.14 18.44
CA ASP A 173 11.18 26.20 19.26
C ASP A 173 10.04 26.88 20.03
N ALA A 174 10.06 26.75 21.35
CA ALA A 174 9.01 27.30 22.19
C ALA A 174 8.98 28.83 22.19
N ARG A 175 10.12 29.50 21.97
CA ARG A 175 10.16 30.96 21.90
C ARG A 175 9.50 31.44 20.62
N ILE A 176 9.87 30.86 19.47
CA ILE A 176 9.25 31.20 18.18
C ILE A 176 7.75 30.87 18.22
N ALA A 177 7.38 29.67 18.64
CA ALA A 177 5.99 29.24 18.64
C ALA A 177 5.06 30.07 19.55
N LEU A 178 5.59 30.71 20.60
CA LEU A 178 4.84 31.59 21.51
C LEU A 178 4.90 33.07 21.09
N ALA A 179 6.09 33.59 20.76
CA ALA A 179 6.29 35.00 20.44
C ALA A 179 5.81 35.34 19.01
N GLU A 180 5.99 34.41 18.08
CA GLU A 180 5.71 34.58 16.65
C GLU A 180 4.47 33.80 16.21
N MET A 181 3.58 33.46 17.14
CA MET A 181 2.35 32.72 16.83
C MET A 181 1.49 33.42 15.76
N ARG A 182 1.50 34.76 15.74
CA ARG A 182 0.72 35.57 14.79
C ARG A 182 1.35 35.70 13.41
N THR A 183 2.64 35.36 13.25
CA THR A 183 3.32 35.41 11.95
C THR A 183 3.18 34.11 11.17
N PHE A 184 2.68 33.04 11.82
CA PHE A 184 2.34 31.79 11.13
C PHE A 184 1.31 32.06 10.01
N PRO A 185 1.49 31.52 8.79
CA PRO A 185 0.64 31.80 7.63
C PRO A 185 -0.72 31.07 7.71
N ALA A 186 -1.49 31.30 8.78
CA ALA A 186 -2.74 30.61 9.05
C ALA A 186 -3.77 30.80 7.92
N VAL A 187 -3.91 32.02 7.40
CA VAL A 187 -4.86 32.32 6.31
C VAL A 187 -4.53 31.54 5.05
N GLN A 188 -3.26 31.53 4.63
CA GLN A 188 -2.80 30.77 3.46
C GLN A 188 -2.95 29.26 3.68
N CYS A 189 -2.62 28.78 4.88
CA CYS A 189 -2.78 27.38 5.27
C CYS A 189 -4.24 26.94 5.17
N ALA A 190 -5.18 27.72 5.72
CA ALA A 190 -6.60 27.41 5.69
C ALA A 190 -7.14 27.40 4.25
N ALA A 191 -6.91 28.47 3.48
CA ALA A 191 -7.40 28.60 2.11
C ALA A 191 -6.92 27.45 1.21
N TRP A 192 -5.61 27.16 1.20
CA TRP A 192 -5.07 26.07 0.39
C TRP A 192 -5.62 24.71 0.82
N THR A 193 -5.76 24.49 2.12
CA THR A 193 -6.24 23.22 2.66
C THR A 193 -7.71 22.98 2.32
N GLU A 194 -8.54 24.01 2.37
CA GLU A 194 -9.95 23.93 1.99
C GLU A 194 -10.10 23.56 0.52
N ASP A 195 -9.34 24.21 -0.37
CA ASP A 195 -9.31 23.87 -1.81
C ASP A 195 -8.83 22.44 -2.06
N TYR A 196 -7.77 22.03 -1.36
CA TYR A 196 -7.23 20.67 -1.44
C TYR A 196 -8.24 19.63 -0.99
N LEU A 197 -8.88 19.83 0.17
CA LEU A 197 -9.86 18.88 0.71
C LEU A 197 -11.11 18.80 -0.16
N ALA A 198 -11.56 19.92 -0.75
CA ALA A 198 -12.66 19.94 -1.70
C ALA A 198 -12.34 19.10 -2.94
N TRP A 199 -11.14 19.27 -3.50
CA TRP A 199 -10.65 18.45 -4.61
C TRP A 199 -10.52 16.97 -4.21
N ALA A 200 -9.79 16.66 -3.15
CA ALA A 200 -9.53 15.28 -2.72
C ALA A 200 -10.82 14.53 -2.40
N THR A 201 -11.81 15.21 -1.79
CA THR A 201 -13.12 14.62 -1.51
C THR A 201 -13.89 14.29 -2.79
N ARG A 202 -13.85 15.17 -3.80
CA ARG A 202 -14.49 14.91 -5.09
C ARG A 202 -13.83 13.73 -5.80
N GLU A 203 -12.51 13.68 -5.83
CA GLU A 203 -11.74 12.61 -6.45
C GLU A 203 -11.98 11.25 -5.77
N ARG A 204 -11.95 11.21 -4.43
CA ARG A 204 -12.07 9.98 -3.63
C ARG A 204 -13.37 9.24 -3.86
N ARG A 205 -14.46 9.95 -4.21
CA ARG A 205 -15.78 9.34 -4.49
C ARG A 205 -15.75 8.38 -5.67
N HIS A 206 -14.84 8.59 -6.60
CA HIS A 206 -14.79 7.84 -7.86
C HIS A 206 -13.50 7.04 -8.00
N ARG A 207 -12.47 7.33 -7.21
CA ARG A 207 -11.14 6.74 -7.38
C ARG A 207 -10.81 5.81 -6.24
N VAL A 208 -10.57 4.54 -6.55
CA VAL A 208 -10.24 3.50 -5.58
C VAL A 208 -8.90 2.89 -5.95
N ILE A 209 -8.03 2.64 -4.96
CA ILE A 209 -6.72 2.04 -5.21
C ILE A 209 -6.61 0.65 -4.57
N SER A 210 -6.03 -0.28 -5.33
CA SER A 210 -5.63 -1.61 -4.89
C SER A 210 -4.12 -1.66 -4.71
N VAL A 211 -3.68 -1.99 -3.50
CA VAL A 211 -2.26 -2.16 -3.14
C VAL A 211 -2.11 -3.48 -2.38
N PRO A 212 -1.29 -4.44 -2.84
CA PRO A 212 -1.01 -5.67 -2.11
C PRO A 212 -0.58 -5.40 -0.67
N GLU A 213 -1.15 -6.13 0.30
CA GLU A 213 -0.86 -5.92 1.72
C GLU A 213 0.62 -6.11 2.08
N SER A 214 1.30 -7.02 1.38
CA SER A 214 2.72 -7.31 1.60
C SER A 214 3.64 -6.19 1.11
N ASN A 215 3.20 -5.39 0.13
CA ASN A 215 4.01 -4.32 -0.44
C ASN A 215 4.00 -3.10 0.49
N GLN A 216 5.17 -2.76 1.05
CA GLN A 216 5.39 -1.59 1.90
C GLN A 216 6.11 -0.43 1.18
N ARG A 217 6.46 -0.60 -0.10
CA ARG A 217 7.24 0.35 -0.91
C ARG A 217 6.38 1.06 -1.97
N TRP A 218 5.14 1.36 -1.61
CA TRP A 218 4.13 1.91 -2.52
C TRP A 218 4.17 3.44 -2.67
N ASP A 219 4.96 4.15 -1.87
CA ASP A 219 4.93 5.62 -1.76
C ASP A 219 5.10 6.36 -3.09
N GLU A 220 6.09 5.98 -3.92
CA GLU A 220 6.35 6.65 -5.21
C GLU A 220 5.26 6.39 -6.25
N ALA A 221 4.77 5.15 -6.32
CA ALA A 221 3.67 4.77 -7.20
C ALA A 221 2.36 5.47 -6.77
N PHE A 222 2.08 5.53 -5.47
CA PHE A 222 0.97 6.29 -4.92
C PHE A 222 1.10 7.78 -5.25
N ALA A 223 2.29 8.38 -5.08
CA ALA A 223 2.50 9.79 -5.41
C ALA A 223 2.21 10.09 -6.89
N THR A 224 2.48 9.14 -7.78
CA THR A 224 2.18 9.24 -9.22
C THR A 224 0.68 9.24 -9.47
N LEU A 225 -0.05 8.31 -8.85
CA LEU A 225 -1.50 8.19 -9.00
C LEU A 225 -2.24 9.36 -8.33
N ALA A 226 -1.76 9.81 -7.17
CA ALA A 226 -2.33 10.86 -6.34
C ALA A 226 -1.81 12.27 -6.67
N ALA A 227 -1.26 12.49 -7.87
CA ALA A 227 -0.70 13.77 -8.27
C ALA A 227 -1.71 14.93 -8.09
N LEU A 228 -1.24 16.05 -7.57
CA LEU A 228 -2.06 17.25 -7.34
C LEU A 228 -2.45 17.89 -8.68
N PRO A 229 -3.63 18.54 -8.77
CA PRO A 229 -3.99 19.32 -9.94
C PRO A 229 -3.09 20.55 -10.07
N THR A 230 -2.87 21.05 -11.28
CA THR A 230 -1.93 22.15 -11.59
C THR A 230 -2.13 23.38 -10.69
N MET A 231 -3.38 23.74 -10.40
CA MET A 231 -3.75 24.85 -9.51
C MET A 231 -3.27 24.70 -8.06
N LEU A 232 -3.01 23.47 -7.59
CA LEU A 232 -2.51 23.18 -6.25
C LEU A 232 -1.03 22.74 -6.26
N GLN A 233 -0.40 22.67 -7.43
CA GLN A 233 1.02 22.37 -7.55
C GLN A 233 1.84 23.60 -7.20
N SER A 234 2.95 23.38 -6.50
CA SER A 234 3.98 24.42 -6.39
C SER A 234 4.77 24.48 -7.70
N THR A 235 5.23 25.66 -8.07
CA THR A 235 6.01 25.94 -9.30
C THR A 235 7.26 25.07 -9.46
N GLU A 236 7.75 24.45 -8.37
CA GLU A 236 8.90 23.54 -8.33
C GLU A 236 8.52 22.10 -7.94
N SER A 237 7.50 21.54 -8.58
CA SER A 237 7.11 20.14 -8.35
C SER A 237 8.09 19.20 -9.06
N ALA A 238 8.95 18.52 -8.29
CA ALA A 238 9.86 17.50 -8.82
C ALA A 238 9.04 16.37 -9.51
N PRO A 239 9.42 15.93 -10.72
CA PRO A 239 8.69 14.91 -11.45
C PRO A 239 8.66 13.59 -10.68
N THR A 240 7.57 12.84 -10.82
CA THR A 240 7.51 11.48 -10.29
C THR A 240 8.22 10.54 -11.24
N THR A 241 9.03 9.63 -10.70
CA THR A 241 9.86 8.70 -11.46
C THR A 241 9.14 7.41 -11.82
N ALA A 242 8.04 7.08 -11.14
CA ALA A 242 7.32 5.84 -11.41
C ALA A 242 6.57 5.93 -12.74
N GLN A 243 6.66 4.85 -13.51
CA GLN A 243 5.98 4.74 -14.79
C GLN A 243 4.47 4.61 -14.57
N LEU A 244 3.70 5.42 -15.31
CA LEU A 244 2.23 5.40 -15.31
C LEU A 244 1.72 4.78 -16.62
N MET A 245 0.81 3.82 -16.52
CA MET A 245 0.03 3.31 -17.64
C MET A 245 -1.44 3.67 -17.43
N CYS A 246 -2.14 4.01 -18.52
CA CYS A 246 -3.54 4.41 -18.50
C CYS A 246 -4.34 3.55 -19.50
N PHE A 247 -5.47 3.01 -19.03
CA PHE A 247 -6.40 2.21 -19.81
C PHE A 247 -7.77 2.89 -19.76
N GLU A 248 -8.09 3.65 -20.81
CA GLU A 248 -9.31 4.44 -21.01
C GLU A 248 -9.63 4.48 -22.52
N GLY A 249 -10.77 5.06 -22.93
CA GLY A 249 -11.10 5.28 -24.35
C GLY A 249 -12.29 4.47 -24.86
N ALA A 250 -12.44 4.28 -26.17
CA ALA A 250 -13.56 3.56 -26.80
C ALA A 250 -13.14 2.14 -27.30
N GLY A 251 -14.11 1.26 -27.57
CA GLY A 251 -13.87 -0.16 -27.87
C GLY A 251 -14.91 -1.13 -27.27
N PRO A 252 -14.98 -2.38 -27.71
CA PRO A 252 -15.91 -3.36 -27.15
C PRO A 252 -15.39 -3.93 -25.83
N ASP A 253 -16.30 -4.23 -24.90
CA ASP A 253 -15.96 -5.05 -23.75
C ASP A 253 -15.79 -6.52 -24.17
N PRO A 254 -14.82 -7.26 -23.59
CA PRO A 254 -14.67 -8.68 -23.85
C PRO A 254 -15.91 -9.46 -23.41
N ALA A 255 -16.14 -10.62 -24.02
CA ALA A 255 -17.26 -11.49 -23.67
C ALA A 255 -17.23 -11.86 -22.17
N PRO A 256 -18.39 -11.93 -21.48
CA PRO A 256 -18.44 -12.16 -20.03
C PRO A 256 -17.71 -13.43 -19.55
N ASP A 257 -17.75 -14.50 -20.34
CA ASP A 257 -17.11 -15.78 -20.09
C ASP A 257 -15.57 -15.71 -20.16
N ALA A 258 -15.02 -14.78 -20.95
CA ALA A 258 -13.58 -14.55 -21.02
C ALA A 258 -12.98 -14.04 -19.69
N LEU A 259 -13.79 -13.65 -18.72
CA LEU A 259 -13.33 -13.11 -17.45
C LEU A 259 -13.08 -14.15 -16.36
N TRP A 260 -13.60 -15.37 -16.56
CA TRP A 260 -13.49 -16.44 -15.55
C TRP A 260 -12.04 -16.83 -15.27
N GLY A 261 -11.19 -16.84 -16.30
CA GLY A 261 -9.76 -17.11 -16.13
C GLY A 261 -9.02 -16.10 -15.25
N TRP A 262 -9.41 -14.83 -15.34
CA TRP A 262 -8.80 -13.74 -14.58
C TRP A 262 -9.14 -13.81 -13.10
N SER A 263 -10.33 -14.30 -12.73
CA SER A 263 -10.73 -14.40 -11.33
C SER A 263 -9.96 -15.47 -10.54
N LEU A 264 -9.16 -16.30 -11.21
CA LEU A 264 -8.25 -17.26 -10.60
C LEU A 264 -6.91 -16.64 -10.18
N LEU A 265 -6.62 -15.40 -10.57
CA LEU A 265 -5.41 -14.67 -10.16
C LEU A 265 -5.54 -14.15 -8.73
N GLY A 266 -4.54 -14.41 -7.88
CA GLY A 266 -4.39 -13.74 -6.59
C GLY A 266 -5.44 -14.09 -5.52
N GLY A 267 -6.25 -15.13 -5.72
CA GLY A 267 -7.22 -15.60 -4.74
C GLY A 267 -6.59 -16.27 -3.50
N SER A 268 -7.42 -16.59 -2.49
CA SER A 268 -7.00 -17.30 -1.28
C SER A 268 -6.43 -18.70 -1.56
N GLN A 269 -6.80 -19.28 -2.70
CA GLN A 269 -6.22 -20.52 -3.22
C GLN A 269 -5.06 -20.18 -4.16
N THR A 270 -3.88 -20.71 -3.86
CA THR A 270 -2.70 -20.56 -4.72
C THR A 270 -2.78 -21.57 -5.85
N PHE A 271 -3.20 -21.13 -7.03
CA PHE A 271 -3.12 -21.95 -8.23
C PHE A 271 -1.70 -21.95 -8.79
N ARG A 272 -1.23 -23.10 -9.27
CA ARG A 272 0.05 -23.21 -9.99
C ARG A 272 -0.07 -22.76 -11.45
N SER A 273 -1.28 -22.82 -11.99
CA SER A 273 -1.58 -22.37 -13.34
C SER A 273 -2.95 -21.69 -13.39
N ALA A 274 -3.09 -20.73 -14.31
CA ALA A 274 -4.38 -20.10 -14.59
C ALA A 274 -4.73 -20.26 -16.08
N PRO A 275 -5.97 -20.65 -16.42
CA PRO A 275 -6.49 -20.50 -17.77
C PRO A 275 -6.73 -19.02 -18.02
N LEU A 276 -6.26 -18.50 -19.14
CA LEU A 276 -6.42 -17.12 -19.60
C LEU A 276 -7.14 -17.13 -20.95
N PRO A 277 -7.77 -16.01 -21.34
CA PRO A 277 -8.39 -15.90 -22.65
C PRO A 277 -7.41 -16.12 -23.80
N ARG A 278 -7.93 -16.54 -24.95
CA ARG A 278 -7.16 -16.79 -26.17
C ARG A 278 -6.19 -15.67 -26.54
N PHE A 279 -6.62 -14.42 -26.39
CA PHE A 279 -5.80 -13.25 -26.74
C PHE A 279 -4.55 -13.11 -25.86
N ALA A 280 -4.56 -13.66 -24.64
CA ALA A 280 -3.41 -13.61 -23.74
C ALA A 280 -2.23 -14.44 -24.28
N PHE A 281 -2.49 -15.52 -25.03
CA PHE A 281 -1.44 -16.36 -25.60
C PHE A 281 -0.48 -15.55 -26.48
N GLN A 282 -1.02 -14.77 -27.42
CA GLN A 282 -0.20 -13.98 -28.34
C GLN A 282 0.63 -12.92 -27.60
N ALA A 283 0.05 -12.28 -26.59
CA ALA A 283 0.75 -11.29 -25.79
C ALA A 283 1.91 -11.92 -24.98
N LEU A 284 1.66 -13.06 -24.34
CA LEU A 284 2.65 -13.78 -23.55
C LEU A 284 3.75 -14.38 -24.43
N ALA A 285 3.42 -14.94 -25.60
CA ALA A 285 4.39 -15.44 -26.56
C ALA A 285 5.33 -14.34 -27.06
N LYS A 286 4.80 -13.13 -27.35
CA LYS A 286 5.62 -11.96 -27.68
C LYS A 286 6.55 -11.56 -26.54
N VAL A 287 6.08 -11.64 -25.29
CA VAL A 287 6.92 -11.39 -24.11
C VAL A 287 8.05 -12.43 -24.02
N THR A 288 7.74 -13.72 -24.21
CA THR A 288 8.75 -14.79 -24.22
C THR A 288 9.83 -14.51 -25.27
N GLN A 289 9.45 -14.22 -26.52
CA GLN A 289 10.39 -13.88 -27.60
C GLN A 289 11.25 -12.65 -27.27
N SER A 290 10.63 -11.60 -26.72
CA SER A 290 11.34 -10.38 -26.32
C SER A 290 12.37 -10.64 -25.22
N VAL A 291 12.01 -11.39 -24.19
CA VAL A 291 12.92 -11.75 -23.10
C VAL A 291 14.06 -12.63 -23.63
N LEU A 292 13.76 -13.66 -24.44
CA LEU A 292 14.79 -14.53 -25.03
C LEU A 292 15.80 -13.75 -25.86
N LYS A 293 15.33 -12.83 -26.71
CA LYS A 293 16.18 -11.95 -27.51
C LYS A 293 17.06 -11.07 -26.63
N ASN A 294 16.49 -10.45 -25.59
CA ASN A 294 17.26 -9.64 -24.64
C ASN A 294 18.23 -10.49 -23.80
N CYS A 295 17.93 -11.78 -23.66
CA CYS A 295 18.74 -12.77 -22.96
C CYS A 295 19.80 -13.45 -23.80
N GLY A 296 19.90 -13.17 -25.10
CA GLY A 296 20.86 -13.84 -25.98
C GLY A 296 20.72 -15.37 -25.98
N CYS A 297 19.56 -15.90 -25.58
CA CYS A 297 19.28 -17.33 -25.66
C CYS A 297 18.94 -17.67 -27.11
N ASN A 298 19.53 -18.74 -27.66
CA ASN A 298 19.09 -19.28 -28.95
C ASN A 298 17.64 -19.78 -28.81
N ASP A 299 16.85 -19.65 -29.89
CA ASP A 299 15.44 -20.09 -29.95
C ASP A 299 15.26 -21.58 -29.56
N ASP A 300 16.33 -22.38 -29.64
CA ASP A 300 16.37 -23.80 -29.25
C ASP A 300 16.18 -24.06 -27.74
N VAL A 301 16.42 -23.07 -26.86
CA VAL A 301 16.32 -23.26 -25.40
C VAL A 301 14.86 -23.31 -24.93
N VAL A 302 13.91 -22.80 -25.73
CA VAL A 302 12.47 -22.80 -25.39
C VAL A 302 11.65 -23.12 -26.63
N ALA A 303 11.82 -24.32 -27.18
CA ALA A 303 10.93 -24.83 -28.20
C ALA A 303 9.57 -25.18 -27.56
N PHE A 304 8.56 -24.33 -27.78
CA PHE A 304 7.18 -24.79 -27.92
C PHE A 304 6.83 -24.70 -29.40
N ASP A 305 6.85 -25.84 -30.08
CA ASP A 305 6.21 -25.97 -31.38
C ASP A 305 4.70 -25.90 -31.15
N GLY A 306 4.05 -24.90 -31.72
CA GLY A 306 2.60 -24.73 -31.71
C GLY A 306 1.84 -25.83 -32.47
N SER A 307 2.54 -26.87 -32.95
CA SER A 307 1.99 -28.02 -33.67
C SER A 307 1.55 -29.20 -32.81
N LEU A 308 1.71 -29.17 -31.47
CA LEU A 308 1.14 -30.20 -30.57
C LEU A 308 -0.39 -30.04 -30.44
N ASN A 309 -1.09 -30.28 -31.55
CA ASN A 309 -2.31 -31.06 -31.50
C ASN A 309 -1.98 -32.32 -30.71
N ARG A 310 -2.77 -32.55 -29.66
CA ARG A 310 -2.77 -33.72 -28.79
C ARG A 310 -2.29 -34.97 -29.51
N ASP A 311 -1.15 -35.51 -29.08
CA ASP A 311 -0.94 -36.95 -29.15
C ASP A 311 -1.27 -37.51 -27.76
N PRO A 312 -2.36 -38.28 -27.59
CA PRO A 312 -2.72 -38.89 -26.30
C PRO A 312 -1.67 -39.90 -25.80
N ALA A 313 -0.67 -40.24 -26.62
CA ALA A 313 0.38 -41.20 -26.27
C ALA A 313 1.44 -40.67 -25.27
N TYR A 314 1.41 -39.40 -24.89
CA TYR A 314 2.36 -38.84 -23.91
C TYR A 314 2.03 -39.14 -22.44
N GLU A 315 1.00 -39.96 -22.16
CA GLU A 315 0.67 -40.40 -20.79
C GLU A 315 1.37 -41.70 -20.35
N THR A 316 2.21 -42.31 -21.17
CA THR A 316 2.92 -43.53 -20.76
C THR A 316 4.42 -43.46 -21.08
N ASP A 317 5.23 -43.47 -20.03
CA ASP A 317 6.66 -43.83 -19.99
C ASP A 317 7.77 -42.84 -20.36
N ALA A 318 7.50 -41.56 -20.57
CA ALA A 318 8.54 -40.54 -20.52
C ALA A 318 8.55 -39.85 -19.15
N THR A 319 9.34 -40.36 -18.21
CA THR A 319 9.79 -39.52 -17.08
C THR A 319 10.42 -38.26 -17.68
N PRO A 320 9.93 -37.04 -17.38
CA PRO A 320 10.48 -35.83 -17.95
C PRO A 320 11.95 -35.77 -17.51
N LYS A 321 12.87 -35.88 -18.48
CA LYS A 321 14.30 -35.70 -18.25
C LYS A 321 14.47 -34.41 -17.44
N SER A 322 15.16 -34.54 -16.31
CA SER A 322 15.31 -33.53 -15.27
C SER A 322 15.48 -32.11 -15.81
N GLY A 323 14.69 -31.16 -15.29
CA GLY A 323 15.12 -29.75 -15.22
C GLY A 323 14.48 -28.76 -16.19
N TYR A 324 13.57 -29.14 -17.08
CA TYR A 324 12.84 -28.17 -17.91
C TYR A 324 11.85 -27.38 -17.04
N ILE A 325 12.27 -26.21 -16.57
CA ILE A 325 11.35 -25.23 -15.99
C ILE A 325 10.41 -24.85 -17.13
N LEU A 326 9.11 -25.15 -16.97
CA LEU A 326 8.07 -24.76 -17.90
C LEU A 326 7.89 -23.24 -17.82
N ILE A 327 8.62 -22.56 -18.69
CA ILE A 327 8.81 -21.11 -18.72
C ILE A 327 7.80 -20.46 -19.68
N ALA A 328 7.43 -21.11 -20.80
CA ALA A 328 6.48 -20.59 -21.80
C ALA A 328 5.00 -20.73 -21.38
N PRO A 329 4.07 -19.88 -21.88
CA PRO A 329 2.64 -20.17 -21.78
C PRO A 329 2.36 -21.49 -22.50
N TYR A 330 1.57 -22.37 -21.91
CA TYR A 330 1.11 -23.56 -22.61
C TYR A 330 0.25 -23.11 -23.81
N GLY A 331 0.31 -23.86 -24.91
CA GLY A 331 -0.52 -23.66 -26.09
C GLY A 331 -2.01 -23.55 -25.79
N LEU A 332 -2.81 -23.27 -26.82
CA LEU A 332 -4.26 -23.15 -26.66
C LEU A 332 -4.87 -24.53 -26.34
N SER A 333 -5.71 -24.58 -25.30
CA SER A 333 -6.56 -25.75 -25.05
C SER A 333 -7.59 -25.95 -26.17
N GLU A 334 -8.29 -27.09 -26.18
CA GLU A 334 -9.41 -27.31 -27.11
C GLU A 334 -10.49 -26.23 -27.02
N ASN A 335 -10.68 -25.68 -25.82
CA ASN A 335 -11.63 -24.59 -25.57
C ASN A 335 -11.02 -23.20 -25.87
N GLY A 336 -9.81 -23.15 -26.45
CA GLY A 336 -9.13 -21.93 -26.85
C GLY A 336 -8.49 -21.12 -25.72
N HIS A 337 -8.35 -21.68 -24.51
CA HIS A 337 -7.71 -20.99 -23.38
C HIS A 337 -6.19 -21.16 -23.41
N ALA A 338 -5.47 -20.09 -23.13
CA ALA A 338 -4.04 -20.15 -22.86
C ALA A 338 -3.81 -20.57 -21.41
N TRP A 339 -2.86 -21.45 -21.11
CA TRP A 339 -2.51 -21.72 -19.72
C TRP A 339 -1.18 -21.05 -19.38
N LEU A 340 -1.14 -20.40 -18.22
CA LEU A 340 0.08 -19.75 -17.73
C LEU A 340 0.50 -20.38 -16.41
N ASN A 341 1.76 -20.82 -16.33
CA ASN A 341 2.37 -21.25 -15.09
C ASN A 341 2.61 -20.01 -14.21
N LEU A 342 2.00 -19.94 -13.04
CA LEU A 342 2.10 -18.79 -12.14
C LEU A 342 3.39 -18.83 -11.29
N ASN A 343 4.14 -19.93 -11.29
CA ASN A 343 5.42 -20.01 -10.56
C ASN A 343 6.50 -19.08 -11.14
N VAL A 344 6.37 -18.67 -12.39
CA VAL A 344 7.28 -17.73 -13.07
C VAL A 344 6.80 -16.28 -12.97
N ILE A 345 5.78 -16.00 -12.14
CA ILE A 345 5.28 -14.64 -11.89
C ILE A 345 5.40 -14.37 -10.41
N ASP A 346 5.84 -13.17 -10.05
CA ASP A 346 5.87 -12.77 -8.66
C ASP A 346 4.46 -12.84 -8.04
N LYS A 347 4.36 -13.45 -6.86
CA LYS A 347 3.07 -13.64 -6.17
C LYS A 347 2.39 -12.29 -5.91
N GLU A 348 3.13 -11.23 -5.58
CA GLU A 348 2.58 -9.90 -5.32
C GLU A 348 1.89 -9.32 -6.56
N VAL A 349 2.37 -9.62 -7.78
CA VAL A 349 1.71 -9.21 -9.03
C VAL A 349 0.35 -9.90 -9.17
N THR A 350 0.31 -11.23 -9.00
CA THR A 350 -0.96 -11.97 -9.08
C THR A 350 -1.95 -11.55 -7.99
N THR A 351 -1.47 -11.29 -6.76
CA THR A 351 -2.26 -10.74 -5.66
C THR A 351 -2.81 -9.35 -5.99
N ALA A 352 -2.00 -8.45 -6.56
CA ALA A 352 -2.46 -7.12 -6.98
C ALA A 352 -3.62 -7.22 -7.97
N CYS A 353 -3.49 -8.09 -8.98
CA CYS A 353 -4.53 -8.35 -9.98
C CYS A 353 -5.81 -8.89 -9.33
N GLY A 354 -5.70 -9.94 -8.50
CA GLY A 354 -6.85 -10.53 -7.82
C GLY A 354 -7.59 -9.55 -6.92
N MET A 355 -6.85 -8.72 -6.18
CA MET A 355 -7.43 -7.67 -5.34
C MET A 355 -8.14 -6.61 -6.18
N ALA A 356 -7.57 -6.17 -7.30
CA ALA A 356 -8.20 -5.19 -8.18
C ALA A 356 -9.49 -5.72 -8.82
N LEU A 357 -9.50 -6.97 -9.26
CA LEU A 357 -10.68 -7.65 -9.80
C LEU A 357 -11.79 -7.78 -8.74
N SER A 358 -11.42 -8.21 -7.53
CA SER A 358 -12.35 -8.32 -6.40
C SER A 358 -12.94 -6.96 -6.03
N LEU A 359 -12.10 -5.93 -5.96
CA LEU A 359 -12.52 -4.56 -5.65
C LEU A 359 -13.46 -3.99 -6.70
N THR A 360 -13.17 -4.23 -7.99
CA THR A 360 -14.03 -3.84 -9.12
C THR A 360 -15.41 -4.49 -8.99
N ALA A 361 -15.46 -5.81 -8.78
CA ALA A 361 -16.72 -6.55 -8.61
C ALA A 361 -17.52 -6.04 -7.40
N CYS A 362 -16.87 -5.90 -6.24
CA CYS A 362 -17.52 -5.43 -5.01
C CYS A 362 -18.08 -4.01 -5.11
N ARG A 363 -17.39 -3.10 -5.80
CA ARG A 363 -17.79 -1.68 -5.88
C ARG A 363 -18.87 -1.40 -6.93
N LEU A 364 -18.89 -2.16 -8.02
CA LEU A 364 -19.81 -1.92 -9.13
C LEU A 364 -21.06 -2.80 -9.08
N ILE A 365 -20.95 -4.03 -8.58
CA ILE A 365 -22.04 -5.01 -8.58
C ILE A 365 -22.51 -5.28 -7.15
N GLY A 366 -21.58 -5.55 -6.24
CA GLY A 366 -21.88 -5.85 -4.84
C GLY A 366 -21.03 -7.00 -4.29
N PRO A 367 -21.23 -7.35 -3.01
CA PRO A 367 -20.45 -8.40 -2.36
C PRO A 367 -20.63 -9.77 -3.06
N PRO A 368 -19.61 -10.63 -3.02
CA PRO A 368 -19.68 -11.94 -3.68
C PRO A 368 -20.79 -12.82 -3.07
N ASP A 369 -21.55 -13.47 -3.95
CA ASP A 369 -22.55 -14.49 -3.59
C ASP A 369 -21.93 -15.63 -2.76
N THR A 370 -22.52 -15.89 -1.60
CA THR A 370 -22.10 -16.93 -0.65
C THR A 370 -22.35 -18.36 -1.12
N HIS A 371 -23.21 -18.56 -2.13
CA HIS A 371 -23.52 -19.88 -2.69
C HIS A 371 -22.51 -20.33 -3.76
N MET A 372 -21.62 -19.45 -4.22
CA MET A 372 -20.61 -19.73 -5.23
C MET A 372 -19.20 -19.69 -4.62
N SER A 373 -18.22 -20.29 -5.29
CA SER A 373 -16.83 -20.03 -4.94
C SER A 373 -16.52 -18.53 -5.16
N PRO A 374 -15.62 -17.92 -4.35
CA PRO A 374 -15.27 -16.50 -4.51
C PRO A 374 -14.85 -16.16 -5.95
N GLN A 375 -14.09 -17.03 -6.60
CA GLN A 375 -13.60 -16.84 -7.96
C GLN A 375 -14.72 -16.91 -9.00
N ALA A 376 -15.66 -17.84 -8.86
CA ALA A 376 -16.81 -17.93 -9.76
C ALA A 376 -17.75 -16.72 -9.59
N SER A 377 -17.93 -16.27 -8.35
CA SER A 377 -18.69 -15.07 -8.00
C SER A 377 -18.08 -13.81 -8.62
N ILE A 378 -16.75 -13.61 -8.45
CA ILE A 378 -16.02 -12.50 -9.07
C ILE A 378 -16.12 -12.54 -10.60
N GLY A 379 -15.91 -13.70 -11.23
CA GLY A 379 -16.01 -13.82 -12.68
C GLY A 379 -17.39 -13.44 -13.22
N ARG A 380 -18.45 -13.91 -12.56
CA ARG A 380 -19.84 -13.56 -12.90
C ARG A 380 -20.13 -12.07 -12.74
N SER A 381 -19.66 -11.46 -11.65
CA SER A 381 -19.84 -10.03 -11.40
C SER A 381 -19.09 -9.18 -12.42
N LEU A 382 -17.84 -9.51 -12.73
CA LEU A 382 -17.06 -8.79 -13.74
C LEU A 382 -17.71 -8.86 -15.12
N GLY A 383 -18.38 -9.96 -15.46
CA GLY A 383 -19.15 -10.10 -16.70
C GLY A 383 -20.28 -9.08 -16.87
N GLN A 384 -20.76 -8.50 -15.76
CA GLN A 384 -21.83 -7.48 -15.74
C GLN A 384 -21.29 -6.05 -15.70
N VAL A 385 -19.98 -5.87 -15.52
CA VAL A 385 -19.36 -4.54 -15.43
C VAL A 385 -19.30 -3.90 -16.81
N VAL A 386 -19.84 -2.68 -16.92
CA VAL A 386 -19.64 -1.81 -18.08
C VAL A 386 -18.23 -1.22 -18.02
N GLY A 387 -17.49 -1.30 -19.13
CA GLY A 387 -16.09 -0.84 -19.20
C GLY A 387 -15.07 -1.87 -18.69
N ARG A 388 -15.48 -3.14 -18.54
CA ARG A 388 -14.63 -4.24 -18.05
C ARG A 388 -13.40 -4.50 -18.93
N ARG A 389 -13.35 -4.04 -20.19
CA ARG A 389 -12.11 -4.06 -20.99
C ARG A 389 -10.94 -3.37 -20.27
N HIS A 390 -11.20 -2.25 -19.57
CA HIS A 390 -10.12 -1.44 -18.98
C HIS A 390 -9.39 -2.22 -17.89
N ILE A 391 -10.13 -2.97 -17.06
CA ILE A 391 -9.50 -3.84 -16.07
C ILE A 391 -8.81 -5.03 -16.72
N VAL A 392 -9.37 -5.61 -17.79
CA VAL A 392 -8.72 -6.71 -18.52
C VAL A 392 -7.41 -6.30 -19.15
N ASP A 393 -7.37 -5.17 -19.85
CA ASP A 393 -6.16 -4.64 -20.49
C ASP A 393 -5.10 -4.32 -19.44
N ALA A 394 -5.53 -3.74 -18.31
CA ALA A 394 -4.67 -3.50 -17.15
C ALA A 394 -4.12 -4.80 -16.54
N MET A 395 -4.95 -5.85 -16.38
CA MET A 395 -4.49 -7.14 -15.89
C MET A 395 -3.53 -7.79 -16.88
N MET A 396 -3.79 -7.65 -18.18
CA MET A 396 -2.89 -8.19 -19.20
C MET A 396 -1.54 -7.49 -19.19
N ALA A 397 -1.51 -6.15 -19.16
CA ALA A 397 -0.27 -5.41 -19.01
C ALA A 397 0.50 -5.79 -17.73
N SER A 398 -0.24 -5.98 -16.62
CA SER A 398 0.32 -6.39 -15.33
C SER A 398 0.98 -7.77 -15.41
N LEU A 399 0.26 -8.75 -15.96
CA LEU A 399 0.75 -10.10 -16.15
C LEU A 399 1.93 -10.15 -17.13
N CYS A 400 1.86 -9.46 -18.27
CA CYS A 400 2.95 -9.42 -19.24
C CYS A 400 4.25 -8.89 -18.61
N ARG A 401 4.19 -7.82 -17.81
CA ARG A 401 5.39 -7.29 -17.14
C ARG A 401 5.88 -8.24 -16.03
N GLY A 402 4.99 -8.74 -15.18
CA GLY A 402 5.35 -9.68 -14.11
C GLY A 402 5.93 -10.98 -14.65
N TYR A 403 5.39 -11.49 -15.76
CA TYR A 403 5.91 -12.62 -16.51
C TYR A 403 7.28 -12.31 -17.09
N ALA A 404 7.47 -11.17 -17.76
CA ALA A 404 8.78 -10.76 -18.27
C ALA A 404 9.85 -10.70 -17.15
N GLN A 405 9.50 -10.15 -15.98
CA GLN A 405 10.38 -10.08 -14.82
C GLN A 405 10.78 -11.47 -14.31
N GLY A 406 9.80 -12.36 -14.09
CA GLY A 406 10.10 -13.70 -13.59
C GLY A 406 10.81 -14.58 -14.63
N LEU A 407 10.45 -14.46 -15.91
CA LEU A 407 11.20 -15.06 -17.01
C LEU A 407 12.67 -14.66 -16.99
N THR A 408 12.93 -13.35 -16.90
CA THR A 408 14.29 -12.82 -16.85
C THR A 408 15.05 -13.42 -15.66
N LEU A 409 14.44 -13.47 -14.46
CA LEU A 409 15.07 -14.08 -13.28
C LEU A 409 15.38 -15.57 -13.44
N VAL A 410 14.50 -16.34 -14.10
CA VAL A 410 14.71 -17.77 -14.31
C VAL A 410 15.83 -18.02 -15.32
N LEU A 411 15.92 -17.18 -16.36
CA LEU A 411 16.91 -17.32 -17.44
C LEU A 411 18.28 -16.73 -17.08
N GLN A 412 18.31 -15.72 -16.20
CA GLN A 412 19.53 -14.99 -15.80
C GLN A 412 20.68 -15.89 -15.28
N PRO A 413 20.45 -16.96 -14.47
CA PRO A 413 21.52 -17.86 -14.03
C PRO A 413 22.17 -18.67 -15.16
N SER A 414 21.52 -18.79 -16.32
CA SER A 414 22.04 -19.52 -17.48
C SER A 414 22.92 -18.64 -18.37
N TRP A 415 23.14 -17.37 -18.02
CA TRP A 415 24.05 -16.48 -18.73
C TRP A 415 25.51 -16.69 -18.31
N SER A 416 26.38 -16.85 -19.31
CA SER A 416 27.84 -16.95 -19.15
C SER A 416 28.59 -15.65 -19.49
N GLY A 417 27.89 -14.53 -19.74
CA GLY A 417 28.50 -13.27 -20.19
C GLY A 417 28.05 -12.03 -19.40
N GLU A 418 29.06 -11.28 -18.93
CA GLU A 418 29.03 -9.93 -18.29
C GLU A 418 28.19 -9.71 -17.02
N GLN A 419 28.63 -8.72 -16.22
CA GLN A 419 27.97 -8.28 -14.99
C GLN A 419 26.56 -7.75 -15.26
N LEU A 420 25.58 -8.64 -15.13
CA LEU A 420 24.16 -8.32 -15.16
C LEU A 420 23.80 -7.23 -14.15
N LYS A 421 23.13 -6.17 -14.62
CA LYS A 421 22.47 -5.21 -13.72
C LYS A 421 21.43 -5.97 -12.88
N PRO A 422 21.35 -5.74 -11.56
CA PRO A 422 20.37 -6.39 -10.72
C PRO A 422 18.96 -6.00 -11.18
N LEU A 423 18.14 -7.00 -11.54
CA LEU A 423 16.75 -6.78 -11.92
C LEU A 423 15.98 -6.27 -10.70
N ARG A 424 15.36 -5.10 -10.84
CA ARG A 424 14.44 -4.58 -9.82
C ARG A 424 13.05 -5.11 -10.13
N LEU A 425 12.56 -6.01 -9.29
CA LEU A 425 11.19 -6.47 -9.34
C LEU A 425 10.24 -5.34 -8.98
N GLU A 426 9.11 -5.28 -9.68
CA GLU A 426 8.09 -4.26 -9.49
C GLU A 426 6.70 -4.90 -9.44
N VAL A 427 5.81 -4.26 -8.70
CA VAL A 427 4.44 -4.71 -8.47
C VAL A 427 3.50 -3.57 -8.84
N PRO A 428 2.38 -3.86 -9.51
CA PRO A 428 1.44 -2.82 -9.91
C PRO A 428 0.64 -2.32 -8.70
N LEU A 429 0.57 -1.00 -8.55
CA LEU A 429 -0.49 -0.31 -7.83
C LEU A 429 -1.57 0.04 -8.83
N ILE A 430 -2.78 -0.46 -8.61
CA ILE A 430 -3.86 -0.38 -9.59
C ILE A 430 -4.92 0.56 -9.04
N GLU A 431 -5.19 1.64 -9.78
CA GLU A 431 -6.28 2.56 -9.50
C GLU A 431 -7.44 2.29 -10.46
N LEU A 432 -8.65 2.26 -9.90
CA LEU A 432 -9.92 2.17 -10.58
C LEU A 432 -10.63 3.53 -10.51
N THR A 433 -11.04 4.08 -11.64
CA THR A 433 -11.95 5.24 -11.72
C THR A 433 -13.35 4.75 -12.08
N ILE A 434 -14.30 4.95 -11.17
CA ILE A 434 -15.70 4.50 -11.24
C ILE A 434 -16.63 5.71 -11.39
N CYS A 435 -17.31 5.78 -12.52
CA CYS A 435 -18.24 6.86 -12.87
C CYS A 435 -19.55 6.27 -13.39
N SER A 436 -20.68 6.85 -12.99
CA SER A 436 -22.01 6.49 -13.52
C SER A 436 -22.35 5.00 -13.47
N GLY A 437 -21.86 4.28 -12.45
CA GLY A 437 -22.10 2.83 -12.30
C GLY A 437 -21.26 1.93 -13.22
N GLY A 438 -20.26 2.48 -13.92
CA GLY A 438 -19.32 1.73 -14.75
C GLY A 438 -17.86 2.01 -14.38
N LEU A 439 -16.97 1.20 -14.95
CA LEU A 439 -15.53 1.41 -14.88
C LEU A 439 -15.10 2.30 -16.04
N ASP A 440 -14.74 3.55 -15.75
CA ASP A 440 -14.38 4.56 -16.76
C ASP A 440 -12.90 4.44 -17.18
N ARG A 441 -12.05 4.12 -16.21
CA ARG A 441 -10.60 4.07 -16.42
C ARG A 441 -9.89 3.20 -15.40
N VAL A 442 -8.79 2.58 -15.83
CA VAL A 442 -7.81 1.94 -14.94
C VAL A 442 -6.44 2.56 -15.15
N ARG A 443 -5.74 2.88 -14.06
CA ARG A 443 -4.34 3.34 -14.11
C ARG A 443 -3.44 2.41 -13.31
N ILE A 444 -2.22 2.22 -13.80
CA ILE A 444 -1.20 1.41 -13.13
C ILE A 444 0.04 2.26 -12.90
N ALA A 445 0.48 2.34 -11.65
CA ALA A 445 1.82 2.81 -11.31
C ALA A 445 2.63 1.67 -10.71
N TRP A 446 3.93 1.61 -11.04
CA TRP A 446 4.80 0.50 -10.63
C TRP A 446 5.58 0.85 -9.36
N ALA A 447 5.49 -0.02 -8.34
CA ALA A 447 6.24 0.10 -7.10
C ALA A 447 7.29 -1.00 -6.98
N PRO A 448 8.45 -0.76 -6.35
CA PRO A 448 9.42 -1.81 -6.07
C PRO A 448 8.81 -2.96 -5.25
N SER A 449 9.11 -4.21 -5.63
CA SER A 449 8.71 -5.40 -4.86
C SER A 449 9.62 -5.61 -3.64
N SER A 450 9.05 -6.20 -2.60
CA SER A 450 9.77 -6.72 -1.43
C SER A 450 10.55 -8.02 -1.71
N ALA A 451 10.24 -8.73 -2.80
CA ALA A 451 10.65 -10.12 -3.03
C ALA A 451 12.16 -10.35 -3.28
N ILE A 452 12.98 -9.28 -3.35
CA ILE A 452 14.43 -9.37 -3.59
C ILE A 452 15.21 -10.07 -2.44
N GLN A 453 14.56 -10.46 -1.33
CA GLN A 453 15.18 -11.26 -0.27
C GLN A 453 15.09 -12.79 -0.43
N ARG A 454 14.78 -13.34 -1.61
CA ARG A 454 15.07 -14.75 -1.88
C ARG A 454 16.56 -14.90 -2.22
N SER A 455 17.38 -14.95 -1.16
CA SER A 455 18.74 -15.45 -1.24
C SER A 455 18.74 -16.80 -1.94
N SER A 456 19.59 -16.90 -2.94
CA SER A 456 20.13 -18.13 -3.51
C SER A 456 20.60 -19.07 -2.40
N THR A 457 19.75 -20.00 -2.00
CA THR A 457 20.19 -21.24 -1.36
C THR A 457 19.52 -22.36 -2.14
N PRO A 458 20.29 -23.22 -2.82
CA PRO A 458 19.75 -24.50 -3.28
C PRO A 458 19.18 -25.20 -2.05
N GLN A 459 17.94 -25.66 -2.11
CA GLN A 459 17.42 -26.58 -1.12
C GLN A 459 18.28 -27.85 -1.17
N GLU A 460 19.29 -27.91 -0.31
CA GLU A 460 19.88 -29.18 0.10
C GLU A 460 18.74 -30.03 0.69
N HIS A 461 18.72 -31.28 0.21
CA HIS A 461 17.78 -32.31 0.55
C HIS A 461 17.39 -32.31 2.03
N ALA A 462 16.09 -32.25 2.28
CA ALA A 462 15.53 -32.52 3.59
C ALA A 462 15.95 -33.93 4.05
N ALA A 463 16.74 -33.99 5.11
CA ALA A 463 16.99 -35.23 5.83
C ALA A 463 15.67 -35.80 6.39
N PRO A 464 15.50 -37.14 6.44
CA PRO A 464 14.27 -37.76 6.90
C PRO A 464 14.01 -37.47 8.39
N MET A 465 12.74 -37.20 8.71
CA MET A 465 12.27 -36.92 10.06
C MET A 465 12.65 -38.02 11.07
N PRO A 466 13.04 -37.66 12.31
CA PRO A 466 13.11 -38.63 13.39
C PRO A 466 11.70 -39.01 13.85
N THR A 467 11.49 -40.32 13.99
CA THR A 467 10.26 -40.94 14.48
C THR A 467 9.90 -40.46 15.89
N LYS A 468 8.64 -40.03 16.07
CA LYS A 468 8.09 -39.59 17.35
C LYS A 468 8.05 -40.74 18.35
N LYS A 469 8.83 -40.67 19.44
CA LYS A 469 8.58 -41.45 20.66
C LYS A 469 7.35 -40.89 21.38
N SER A 470 6.37 -41.75 21.61
CA SER A 470 5.17 -41.47 22.40
C SER A 470 5.55 -41.15 23.86
N LYS A 471 5.10 -40.00 24.37
CA LYS A 471 5.13 -39.69 25.81
C LYS A 471 3.75 -39.95 26.40
N SER A 472 3.70 -40.98 27.23
CA SER A 472 2.60 -41.36 28.11
C SER A 472 2.16 -40.20 29.02
N ILE A 473 0.87 -39.88 28.98
CA ILE A 473 0.21 -38.91 29.86
C ILE A 473 -0.10 -39.61 31.19
N LYS A 474 0.64 -39.29 32.25
CA LYS A 474 0.30 -39.67 33.63
C LYS A 474 -0.83 -38.79 34.16
N ARG A 475 -2.03 -39.36 34.28
CA ARG A 475 -3.16 -38.83 35.06
C ARG A 475 -2.77 -38.74 36.54
N LYS A 476 -2.78 -37.54 37.13
CA LYS A 476 -2.72 -37.34 38.58
C LYS A 476 -4.11 -37.57 39.17
N SER A 477 -4.24 -38.62 39.99
CA SER A 477 -5.40 -38.88 40.84
C SER A 477 -5.41 -37.91 42.03
N ARG A 478 -6.58 -37.32 42.29
CA ARG A 478 -6.85 -36.39 43.38
C ARG A 478 -7.36 -37.20 44.57
N ALA A 479 -6.53 -37.37 45.61
CA ALA A 479 -6.92 -38.03 46.85
C ALA A 479 -7.87 -37.14 47.67
N ARG A 480 -9.05 -37.67 48.01
CA ARG A 480 -9.95 -37.14 49.04
C ARG A 480 -9.35 -37.46 50.41
N ARG A 481 -9.12 -36.42 51.23
CA ARG A 481 -8.87 -36.58 52.67
C ARG A 481 -10.20 -36.84 53.38
N VAL A 482 -10.25 -37.97 54.06
CA VAL A 482 -11.23 -38.31 55.09
C VAL A 482 -10.76 -37.66 56.40
N ILE A 483 -11.66 -36.94 57.07
CA ILE A 483 -11.48 -36.50 58.46
C ILE A 483 -12.13 -37.56 59.35
N PRO A 484 -11.45 -38.10 60.39
CA PRO A 484 -12.05 -39.05 61.31
C PRO A 484 -12.72 -38.35 62.50
N ARG A 485 -13.95 -38.79 62.76
CA ARG A 485 -14.82 -38.71 63.95
C ARG A 485 -14.93 -37.41 64.73
#